data_AF-A0A353GJU3-F1
#
_entry.id   AF-A0A353GJU3-F1
#
_cell.length_a   1.000
_cell.length_b   1.000
_cell.length_c   1.000
_cell.angle_alpha   90.00
_cell.angle_beta   90.00
_cell.angle_gamma   90.00
#
_symmetry.space_group_name_H-M   'P 1'
#
loop_
_entity.id
_entity.type
_entity.pdbx_description
1 polymer ?
#
loop_
_entity_poly.entity_id
_entity_poly.type
_entity_poly.pdbx_seq_one_letter_code
_entity_poly.pdbx_strand_id
1 'polypeptide(L)'
;MFFTLVVLWLASSCFAMVTISDKGTWPDTWPQELERYRDQAKSFGIGTGSQEDMHQIAFQSSKDFEQAWPYILKLKSKGAPITLELTSATYAYGVAPITAGVRIFCPARITPSGIPPWVNDIQQTSETLPEYVMQKNNQWVPWDGTWEKGFRYRARTEIELVVDGEIVNLNRISLPPDTPIIDNRFNGKSRRVERLASDKGSGSPTSLLVNEASKMQAAYMTTGRFPGTSKSSDEIIPERYWPDSIHALKPIRVYMHLSNIVVVQREGNGVEEGKYIPLLISSSLPGPGSDGFTLTQSEVGDGSMDFKRALKEVSK
;
A
#
# COMPACT_ATOMS: atom_id res chain seq x y z
N MET A 1 30.10 14.30 -23.95
CA MET A 1 29.74 14.70 -22.56
C MET A 1 28.23 14.72 -22.32
N PHE A 2 27.40 15.17 -23.28
CA PHE A 2 25.93 15.19 -23.14
C PHE A 2 25.27 13.79 -23.04
N PHE A 3 25.79 12.79 -23.75
CA PHE A 3 25.25 11.42 -23.73
C PHE A 3 25.43 10.70 -22.38
N THR A 4 26.49 11.03 -21.63
CA THR A 4 26.80 10.42 -20.33
C THR A 4 25.84 10.92 -19.24
N LEU A 5 25.37 12.16 -19.35
CA LEU A 5 24.42 12.76 -18.40
C LEU A 5 22.99 12.19 -18.51
N VAL A 6 22.55 11.80 -19.72
CA VAL A 6 21.21 11.22 -19.95
C VAL A 6 21.08 9.81 -19.36
N VAL A 7 22.13 8.99 -19.41
CA VAL A 7 22.13 7.63 -18.83
C VAL A 7 22.11 7.66 -17.29
N LEU A 8 22.77 8.65 -16.67
CA LEU A 8 22.75 8.83 -15.21
C LEU A 8 21.38 9.25 -14.67
N TRP A 9 20.57 9.99 -15.44
CA TRP A 9 19.24 10.41 -15.02
C TRP A 9 18.19 9.29 -15.06
N LEU A 10 18.30 8.36 -16.02
CA LEU A 10 17.41 7.20 -16.10
C LEU A 10 17.72 6.14 -15.03
N ALA A 11 18.96 6.09 -14.52
CA ALA A 11 19.38 5.10 -13.54
C ALA A 11 18.91 5.37 -12.10
N SER A 12 18.41 6.56 -11.79
CA SER A 12 18.05 6.94 -10.40
C SER A 12 16.59 6.67 -10.03
N SER A 13 15.83 6.03 -10.92
CA SER A 13 14.41 5.73 -10.77
C SER A 13 14.18 4.29 -10.31
N CYS A 14 14.78 3.87 -9.19
CA CYS A 14 14.39 2.63 -8.51
C CYS A 14 13.07 2.86 -7.76
N PHE A 15 11.99 3.02 -8.52
CA PHE A 15 10.66 3.16 -7.96
C PHE A 15 10.20 1.84 -7.36
N ALA A 16 9.60 1.94 -6.18
CA ALA A 16 8.68 0.95 -5.65
C ALA A 16 7.73 0.48 -6.77
N MET A 17 7.82 -0.79 -7.16
CA MET A 17 6.98 -1.34 -8.23
C MET A 17 5.83 -2.11 -7.59
N VAL A 18 4.60 -1.73 -7.93
CA VAL A 18 3.41 -2.51 -7.62
C VAL A 18 2.71 -2.79 -8.94
N THR A 19 2.56 -4.07 -9.26
CA THR A 19 1.73 -4.51 -10.39
C THR A 19 0.40 -4.99 -9.86
N ILE A 20 -0.69 -4.70 -10.59
CA ILE A 20 -2.05 -5.05 -10.18
C ILE A 20 -2.72 -5.79 -11.34
N SER A 21 -3.39 -6.90 -11.02
CA SER A 21 -4.31 -7.58 -11.92
C SER A 21 -5.68 -7.63 -11.27
N ASP A 22 -6.72 -7.29 -12.03
CA ASP A 22 -8.13 -7.35 -11.59
C ASP A 22 -8.69 -8.79 -11.57
N LYS A 23 -7.83 -9.80 -11.69
CA LYS A 23 -8.16 -11.22 -11.54
C LYS A 23 -7.03 -11.96 -10.84
N GLY A 24 -7.32 -13.15 -10.34
CA GLY A 24 -6.34 -14.09 -9.81
C GLY A 24 -5.35 -14.57 -10.88
N THR A 25 -4.06 -14.46 -10.59
CA THR A 25 -2.92 -14.88 -11.44
C THR A 25 -2.08 -15.98 -10.76
N TRP A 26 -2.68 -16.68 -9.79
CA TRP A 26 -2.07 -17.84 -9.17
C TRP A 26 -1.89 -18.99 -10.18
N PRO A 27 -0.88 -19.85 -9.99
CA PRO A 27 -0.59 -20.95 -10.92
C PRO A 27 -1.67 -22.03 -10.90
N ASP A 28 -1.71 -22.86 -11.95
CA ASP A 28 -2.63 -23.98 -12.09
C ASP A 28 -2.42 -25.10 -11.05
N THR A 29 -1.32 -25.04 -10.29
CA THR A 29 -1.03 -25.95 -9.17
C THR A 29 -1.82 -25.64 -7.91
N TRP A 30 -2.53 -24.50 -7.85
CA TRP A 30 -3.46 -24.21 -6.76
C TRP A 30 -4.68 -25.13 -6.82
N PRO A 31 -5.39 -25.35 -5.68
CA PRO A 31 -6.60 -26.15 -5.67
C PRO A 31 -7.63 -25.66 -6.69
N GLN A 32 -8.11 -26.56 -7.55
CA GLN A 32 -9.05 -26.25 -8.63
C GLN A 32 -10.35 -25.62 -8.12
N GLU A 33 -10.75 -25.91 -6.88
CA GLU A 33 -11.93 -25.35 -6.24
C GLU A 33 -11.83 -23.83 -6.03
N LEU A 34 -10.62 -23.27 -6.06
CA LEU A 34 -10.40 -21.83 -5.99
C LEU A 34 -10.59 -21.12 -7.35
N GLU A 35 -10.60 -21.86 -8.46
CA GLU A 35 -10.70 -21.29 -9.81
C GLU A 35 -11.98 -20.49 -10.03
N ARG A 36 -13.08 -20.91 -9.39
CA ARG A 36 -14.36 -20.18 -9.47
C ARG A 36 -14.29 -18.76 -8.88
N TYR A 37 -13.28 -18.47 -8.07
CA TYR A 37 -13.05 -17.15 -7.50
C TYR A 37 -11.97 -16.35 -8.24
N ARG A 38 -11.42 -16.88 -9.35
CA ARG A 38 -10.34 -16.23 -10.08
C ARG A 38 -10.76 -14.85 -10.60
N ASP A 39 -11.96 -14.73 -11.15
CA ASP A 39 -12.43 -13.47 -11.74
C ASP A 39 -12.79 -12.39 -10.71
N GLN A 40 -13.12 -12.77 -9.47
CA GLN A 40 -13.40 -11.81 -8.38
C GLN A 40 -12.16 -11.46 -7.55
N ALA A 41 -11.08 -12.24 -7.69
CA ALA A 41 -9.85 -12.00 -6.97
C ALA A 41 -9.05 -10.85 -7.59
N LYS A 42 -8.08 -10.32 -6.86
CA LYS A 42 -7.06 -9.41 -7.38
C LYS A 42 -5.69 -9.95 -7.05
N SER A 43 -4.75 -9.81 -7.98
CA SER A 43 -3.34 -10.13 -7.74
C SER A 43 -2.51 -8.88 -7.68
N PHE A 44 -1.51 -8.90 -6.81
CA PHE A 44 -0.56 -7.82 -6.61
C PHE A 44 0.85 -8.40 -6.67
N GLY A 45 1.71 -7.86 -7.53
CA GLY A 45 3.15 -8.09 -7.45
C GLY A 45 3.79 -6.90 -6.75
N ILE A 46 4.31 -7.11 -5.54
CA ILE A 46 4.85 -6.06 -4.67
C ILE A 46 6.39 -6.10 -4.76
N GLY A 47 6.99 -4.95 -5.02
CA GLY A 47 8.44 -4.73 -5.11
C GLY A 47 8.83 -3.41 -4.44
N THR A 48 8.54 -3.29 -3.14
CA THR A 48 8.64 -2.04 -2.37
C THR A 48 9.42 -2.27 -1.07
N GLY A 49 10.72 -2.58 -1.19
CA GLY A 49 11.56 -3.04 -0.08
C GLY A 49 11.29 -4.49 0.36
N SER A 50 10.05 -4.97 0.18
CA SER A 50 9.71 -6.39 0.17
C SER A 50 9.37 -6.83 -1.25
N GLN A 51 9.73 -8.05 -1.61
CA GLN A 51 9.31 -8.69 -2.84
C GLN A 51 8.41 -9.89 -2.52
N GLU A 52 7.17 -9.83 -2.98
CA GLU A 52 6.14 -10.85 -2.75
C GLU A 52 4.99 -10.73 -3.75
N ASP A 53 4.31 -11.83 -4.00
CA ASP A 53 3.01 -11.82 -4.69
C ASP A 53 1.91 -11.89 -3.62
N MET A 54 0.83 -11.14 -3.80
CA MET A 54 -0.34 -11.22 -2.94
C MET A 54 -1.59 -11.46 -3.77
N HIS A 55 -2.42 -12.41 -3.35
CA HIS A 55 -3.73 -12.66 -3.95
C HIS A 55 -4.82 -12.30 -2.94
N GLN A 56 -5.69 -11.37 -3.32
CA GLN A 56 -6.83 -10.94 -2.51
C GLN A 56 -8.11 -11.53 -3.08
N ILE A 57 -8.86 -12.27 -2.26
CA ILE A 57 -10.15 -12.84 -2.64
C ILE A 57 -11.21 -12.23 -1.71
N ALA A 58 -12.01 -11.31 -2.25
CA ALA A 58 -13.17 -10.77 -1.55
C ALA A 58 -14.32 -11.76 -1.66
N PHE A 59 -15.08 -11.99 -0.59
CA PHE A 59 -16.26 -12.85 -0.62
C PHE A 59 -17.53 -12.02 -0.43
N GLN A 60 -18.61 -12.42 -1.12
CA GLN A 60 -19.92 -11.76 -1.02
C GLN A 60 -20.87 -12.50 -0.07
N SER A 61 -20.56 -13.75 0.27
CA SER A 61 -21.37 -14.56 1.17
C SER A 61 -20.50 -15.44 2.07
N SER A 62 -20.97 -15.66 3.30
CA SER A 62 -20.32 -16.58 4.24
C SER A 62 -20.25 -18.01 3.70
N LYS A 63 -21.26 -18.45 2.95
CA LYS A 63 -21.28 -19.78 2.31
C LYS A 63 -20.13 -19.94 1.32
N ASP A 64 -19.88 -18.93 0.49
CA ASP A 64 -18.78 -18.97 -0.48
C ASP A 64 -17.43 -18.97 0.22
N PHE A 65 -17.28 -18.18 1.28
CA PHE A 65 -16.06 -18.18 2.08
C PHE A 65 -15.82 -19.53 2.76
N GLU A 66 -16.82 -20.09 3.45
CA GLU A 66 -16.74 -21.40 4.11
C GLU A 66 -16.40 -22.53 3.14
N GLN A 67 -16.94 -22.48 1.92
CA GLN A 67 -16.61 -23.45 0.89
C GLN A 67 -15.16 -23.32 0.39
N ALA A 68 -14.63 -22.09 0.28
CA ALA A 68 -13.24 -21.86 -0.12
C ALA A 68 -12.23 -22.20 0.98
N TRP A 69 -12.64 -22.03 2.25
CA TRP A 69 -11.73 -21.99 3.39
C TRP A 69 -10.82 -23.23 3.52
N PRO A 70 -11.31 -24.47 3.40
CA PRO A 70 -10.45 -25.65 3.47
C PRO A 70 -9.36 -25.68 2.39
N TYR A 71 -9.62 -25.09 1.22
CA TYR A 71 -8.69 -25.04 0.10
C TYR A 71 -7.68 -23.89 0.24
N ILE A 72 -8.11 -22.75 0.78
CA ILE A 72 -7.21 -21.66 1.15
C ILE A 72 -6.20 -22.15 2.19
N LEU A 73 -6.64 -22.91 3.19
CA LEU A 73 -5.75 -23.48 4.21
C LEU A 73 -4.67 -24.40 3.65
N LYS A 74 -4.94 -25.13 2.55
CA LYS A 74 -3.94 -25.99 1.89
C LYS A 74 -2.77 -25.20 1.28
N LEU A 75 -2.95 -23.91 1.00
CA LEU A 75 -1.91 -23.05 0.46
C LEU A 75 -0.91 -22.59 1.52
N LYS A 76 -1.31 -22.57 2.79
CA LYS A 76 -0.51 -22.06 3.90
C LYS A 76 0.74 -22.90 4.11
N SER A 77 1.89 -22.26 4.25
CA SER A 77 3.09 -22.98 4.65
C SER A 77 2.97 -23.52 6.09
N LYS A 78 3.62 -24.66 6.37
CA LYS A 78 3.63 -25.26 7.70
C LYS A 78 4.25 -24.28 8.72
N GLY A 79 3.60 -24.11 9.87
CA GLY A 79 4.03 -23.19 10.93
C GLY A 79 3.84 -21.69 10.64
N ALA A 80 3.47 -21.30 9.42
CA ALA A 80 3.14 -19.91 9.12
C ALA A 80 1.86 -19.49 9.88
N PRO A 81 1.80 -18.24 10.39
CA PRO A 81 0.65 -17.75 11.14
C PRO A 81 -0.57 -17.53 10.24
N ILE A 82 -1.75 -17.41 10.87
CA ILE A 82 -2.91 -16.73 10.29
C ILE A 82 -3.03 -15.38 11.00
N THR A 83 -3.02 -14.30 10.23
CA THR A 83 -3.22 -12.95 10.74
C THR A 83 -4.70 -12.59 10.64
N LEU A 84 -5.26 -12.00 11.69
CA LEU A 84 -6.63 -11.50 11.70
C LEU A 84 -6.60 -9.97 11.64
N GLU A 85 -7.23 -9.40 10.63
CA GLU A 85 -7.38 -7.95 10.46
C GLU A 85 -8.86 -7.57 10.46
N LEU A 86 -9.16 -6.34 10.88
CA LEU A 86 -10.51 -5.78 10.72
C LEU A 86 -10.72 -5.30 9.29
N THR A 87 -12.00 -5.28 8.90
CA THR A 87 -12.54 -4.53 7.76
C THR A 87 -11.84 -3.16 7.65
N SER A 88 -11.48 -2.74 6.43
CA SER A 88 -10.82 -1.45 6.13
C SER A 88 -9.32 -1.32 6.41
N ALA A 89 -8.63 -2.39 6.83
CA ALA A 89 -7.17 -2.40 6.79
C ALA A 89 -6.70 -2.28 5.33
N THR A 90 -6.38 -1.05 4.89
CA THR A 90 -5.67 -0.82 3.64
C THR A 90 -4.32 -1.51 3.79
N TYR A 91 -4.10 -2.55 2.99
CA TYR A 91 -2.75 -3.08 2.90
C TYR A 91 -1.86 -1.96 2.35
N ALA A 92 -0.64 -1.83 2.86
CA ALA A 92 0.30 -0.81 2.41
C ALA A 92 0.41 -0.84 0.87
N TYR A 93 0.85 0.26 0.26
CA TYR A 93 1.08 0.34 -1.19
C TYR A 93 -0.19 0.49 -2.06
N GLY A 94 -1.27 1.05 -1.51
CA GLY A 94 -2.44 1.48 -2.31
C GLY A 94 -3.35 0.34 -2.76
N VAL A 95 -3.25 -0.82 -2.13
CA VAL A 95 -4.16 -1.95 -2.38
C VAL A 95 -5.56 -1.58 -1.89
N ALA A 96 -6.54 -1.72 -2.78
CA ALA A 96 -7.93 -1.45 -2.43
C ALA A 96 -8.37 -2.33 -1.23
N PRO A 97 -8.94 -1.71 -0.18
CA PRO A 97 -9.42 -2.47 0.96
C PRO A 97 -10.55 -3.41 0.55
N ILE A 98 -10.64 -4.55 1.23
CA ILE A 98 -11.81 -5.43 1.15
C ILE A 98 -12.57 -5.37 2.47
N THR A 99 -13.89 -5.55 2.37
CA THR A 99 -14.76 -5.62 3.55
C THR A 99 -14.58 -6.96 4.24
N ALA A 100 -14.62 -8.06 3.47
CA ALA A 100 -14.51 -9.40 3.99
C ALA A 100 -13.80 -10.31 2.99
N GLY A 101 -12.87 -11.12 3.48
CA GLY A 101 -12.25 -12.17 2.69
C GLY A 101 -10.85 -12.52 3.14
N VAL A 102 -10.00 -12.88 2.18
CA VAL A 102 -8.63 -13.33 2.46
C VAL A 102 -7.59 -12.61 1.61
N ARG A 103 -6.41 -12.41 2.18
CA ARG A 103 -5.18 -12.09 1.45
C ARG A 103 -4.21 -13.25 1.63
N ILE A 104 -3.67 -13.73 0.52
CA ILE A 104 -2.74 -14.86 0.47
C ILE A 104 -1.41 -14.30 -0.01
N PHE A 105 -0.46 -14.19 0.92
CA PHE A 105 0.88 -13.71 0.63
C PHE A 105 1.73 -14.88 0.19
N CYS A 106 2.27 -14.81 -1.02
CA CYS A 106 3.01 -15.89 -1.65
C CYS A 106 4.51 -15.56 -1.72
N PRO A 107 5.36 -16.60 -1.75
CA PRO A 107 6.79 -16.44 -1.99
C PRO A 107 7.06 -15.68 -3.29
N ALA A 108 8.14 -14.90 -3.31
CA ALA A 108 8.57 -14.21 -4.53
C ALA A 108 8.94 -15.21 -5.64
N ARG A 109 8.32 -15.11 -6.82
CA ARG A 109 8.55 -16.06 -7.93
C ARG A 109 9.90 -15.90 -8.62
N ILE A 110 10.37 -14.67 -8.77
CA ILE A 110 11.57 -14.36 -9.56
C ILE A 110 12.37 -13.30 -8.82
N THR A 111 13.63 -13.60 -8.55
CA THR A 111 14.60 -12.61 -8.09
C THR A 111 15.56 -12.28 -9.25
N PRO A 112 16.24 -11.12 -9.25
CA PRO A 112 17.30 -10.85 -10.22
C PRO A 112 18.39 -11.93 -10.25
N SER A 113 18.55 -12.67 -9.15
CA SER A 113 19.49 -13.77 -8.99
C SER A 113 18.92 -15.16 -9.31
N GLY A 114 17.69 -15.24 -9.83
CA GLY A 114 17.02 -16.48 -10.22
C GLY A 114 15.82 -16.85 -9.35
N ILE A 115 15.34 -18.08 -9.53
CA ILE A 115 14.25 -18.66 -8.73
C ILE A 115 14.80 -18.94 -7.33
N PRO A 116 14.18 -18.40 -6.27
CA PRO A 116 14.67 -18.68 -4.93
C PRO A 116 14.64 -20.20 -4.64
N PRO A 117 15.65 -20.74 -3.94
CA PRO A 117 15.81 -22.18 -3.79
C PRO A 117 14.62 -22.86 -3.10
N TRP A 118 13.89 -22.13 -2.27
CA TRP A 118 12.72 -22.66 -1.55
C TRP A 118 11.48 -22.85 -2.43
N VAL A 119 11.41 -22.31 -3.66
CA VAL A 119 10.18 -22.36 -4.49
C VAL A 119 9.70 -23.80 -4.76
N ASN A 120 10.60 -24.77 -4.87
CA ASN A 120 10.24 -26.18 -5.06
C ASN A 120 10.09 -26.94 -3.72
N ASP A 121 10.82 -26.52 -2.68
CA ASP A 121 10.90 -27.22 -1.40
C ASP A 121 9.79 -26.83 -0.40
N ILE A 122 9.17 -25.65 -0.54
CA ILE A 122 8.10 -25.14 0.35
C ILE A 122 6.92 -26.12 0.46
N GLN A 123 6.67 -26.94 -0.56
CA GLN A 123 5.55 -27.88 -0.55
C GLN A 123 5.87 -29.19 0.19
N GLN A 124 7.14 -29.53 0.43
CA GLN A 124 7.49 -30.93 0.77
C GLN A 124 8.29 -31.16 2.04
N THR A 125 9.04 -30.20 2.60
CA THR A 125 10.01 -30.57 3.65
C THR A 125 9.97 -29.67 4.90
N SER A 126 10.35 -30.26 6.01
CA SER A 126 10.12 -29.85 7.39
C SER A 126 10.89 -28.61 7.85
N GLU A 127 10.46 -28.12 9.02
CA GLU A 127 11.03 -27.04 9.85
C GLU A 127 10.75 -25.63 9.32
N THR A 128 10.17 -24.80 10.19
CA THR A 128 9.46 -23.55 9.85
C THR A 128 10.31 -22.63 8.97
N LEU A 129 9.85 -22.36 7.75
CA LEU A 129 10.46 -21.32 6.92
C LEU A 129 10.36 -19.96 7.63
N PRO A 130 11.39 -19.11 7.55
CA PRO A 130 11.28 -17.72 7.99
C PRO A 130 10.21 -17.00 7.16
N GLU A 131 9.68 -15.89 7.69
CA GLU A 131 8.74 -15.07 6.92
C GLU A 131 9.43 -14.47 5.68
N TYR A 132 10.61 -13.90 5.90
CA TYR A 132 11.41 -13.23 4.90
C TYR A 132 12.85 -13.73 4.93
N VAL A 133 13.49 -13.65 3.77
CA VAL A 133 14.92 -13.91 3.57
C VAL A 133 15.53 -12.81 2.72
N MET A 134 16.86 -12.73 2.72
CA MET A 134 17.61 -11.77 1.93
C MET A 134 18.88 -12.40 1.39
N GLN A 135 19.45 -11.80 0.35
CA GLN A 135 20.70 -12.28 -0.23
C GLN A 135 21.88 -11.51 0.37
N LYS A 136 22.78 -12.21 1.07
CA LYS A 136 24.06 -11.68 1.58
C LYS A 136 25.20 -12.50 0.99
N ASN A 137 26.16 -11.86 0.32
CA ASN A 137 27.32 -12.54 -0.29
C ASN A 137 26.92 -13.75 -1.17
N ASN A 138 25.91 -13.59 -2.03
CA ASN A 138 25.31 -14.64 -2.87
C ASN A 138 24.67 -15.82 -2.11
N GLN A 139 24.46 -15.70 -0.79
CA GLN A 139 23.75 -16.69 0.02
C GLN A 139 22.42 -16.14 0.51
N TRP A 140 21.41 -17.00 0.57
CA TRP A 140 20.11 -16.67 1.15
C TRP A 140 20.14 -16.89 2.65
N VAL A 141 19.82 -15.85 3.42
CA VAL A 141 19.78 -15.90 4.88
C VAL A 141 18.42 -15.39 5.40
N PRO A 142 17.92 -15.91 6.54
CA PRO A 142 16.75 -15.34 7.20
C PRO A 142 16.92 -13.85 7.48
N TRP A 143 15.87 -13.07 7.25
CA TRP A 143 15.87 -11.66 7.63
C TRP A 143 15.72 -11.54 9.16
N ASP A 144 16.61 -10.79 9.79
CA ASP A 144 16.73 -10.67 11.25
C ASP A 144 15.91 -9.50 11.84
N GLY A 145 15.16 -8.78 11.00
CA GLY A 145 14.38 -7.61 11.40
C GLY A 145 15.14 -6.29 11.32
N THR A 146 16.46 -6.30 11.07
CA THR A 146 17.25 -5.09 10.92
C THR A 146 17.16 -4.55 9.50
N TRP A 147 17.15 -3.22 9.37
CA TRP A 147 17.10 -2.56 8.08
C TRP A 147 18.49 -2.58 7.44
N GLU A 148 18.67 -3.45 6.45
CA GLU A 148 19.82 -3.40 5.56
C GLU A 148 19.37 -2.94 4.16
N LYS A 149 20.29 -2.39 3.38
CA LYS A 149 20.02 -2.00 2.01
C LYS A 149 19.67 -3.25 1.18
N GLY A 150 18.51 -3.25 0.52
CA GLY A 150 18.10 -4.30 -0.42
C GLY A 150 16.62 -4.67 -0.31
N PHE A 151 16.23 -5.69 -1.05
CA PHE A 151 14.91 -6.31 -0.94
C PHE A 151 14.98 -7.49 0.03
N ARG A 152 13.96 -7.61 0.88
CA ARG A 152 13.63 -8.87 1.55
C ARG A 152 12.60 -9.62 0.71
N TYR A 153 12.72 -10.93 0.64
CA TYR A 153 11.91 -11.80 -0.22
C TYR A 153 11.06 -12.68 0.67
N ARG A 154 9.74 -12.71 0.44
CA ARG A 154 8.87 -13.59 1.22
C ARG A 154 9.24 -15.04 0.93
N ALA A 155 9.43 -15.82 1.99
CA ALA A 155 9.88 -17.20 1.87
C ALA A 155 8.75 -18.23 2.06
N ARG A 156 7.61 -17.83 2.61
CA ARG A 156 6.51 -18.74 2.93
C ARG A 156 5.14 -18.15 2.60
N THR A 157 4.16 -19.03 2.39
CA THR A 157 2.77 -18.62 2.16
C THR A 157 2.08 -18.35 3.48
N GLU A 158 1.56 -17.13 3.64
CA GLU A 158 0.79 -16.68 4.80
C GLU A 158 -0.62 -16.28 4.40
N ILE A 159 -1.55 -16.41 5.35
CA ILE A 159 -2.95 -16.04 5.17
C ILE A 159 -3.27 -14.92 6.14
N GLU A 160 -3.86 -13.86 5.62
CA GLU A 160 -4.53 -12.84 6.40
C GLU A 160 -6.03 -12.93 6.15
N LEU A 161 -6.79 -13.05 7.24
CA LEU A 161 -8.25 -13.01 7.25
C LEU A 161 -8.71 -11.58 7.53
N VAL A 162 -9.50 -11.02 6.62
CA VAL A 162 -10.19 -9.74 6.86
C VAL A 162 -11.56 -10.06 7.41
N VAL A 163 -11.71 -9.88 8.72
CA VAL A 163 -12.83 -10.34 9.54
C VAL A 163 -13.84 -9.21 9.72
N ASP A 164 -15.05 -9.41 9.17
CA ASP A 164 -16.19 -8.50 9.33
C ASP A 164 -17.25 -9.03 10.32
N GLY A 165 -17.21 -10.34 10.63
CA GLY A 165 -18.15 -10.99 11.55
C GLY A 165 -19.43 -11.51 10.90
N GLU A 166 -19.78 -11.10 9.67
CA GLU A 166 -20.93 -11.61 8.92
C GLU A 166 -20.51 -12.64 7.86
N ILE A 167 -19.62 -12.24 6.95
CA ILE A 167 -19.11 -13.08 5.86
C ILE A 167 -17.96 -13.95 6.36
N VAL A 168 -16.89 -13.32 6.87
CA VAL A 168 -15.78 -13.99 7.53
C VAL A 168 -16.05 -13.96 9.03
N ASN A 169 -16.66 -15.04 9.52
CA ASN A 169 -17.03 -15.21 10.92
C ASN A 169 -16.21 -16.34 11.55
N LEU A 170 -15.37 -16.00 12.52
CA LEU A 170 -14.46 -16.94 13.19
C LEU A 170 -15.19 -18.04 13.98
N ASN A 171 -16.47 -17.85 14.34
CA ASN A 171 -17.28 -18.88 15.01
C ASN A 171 -17.83 -19.93 14.03
N ARG A 172 -17.72 -19.69 12.72
CA ARG A 172 -18.26 -20.57 11.67
C ARG A 172 -17.19 -21.36 10.91
N ILE A 173 -15.93 -21.03 11.13
CA ILE A 173 -14.79 -21.71 10.52
C ILE A 173 -13.92 -22.39 11.57
N SER A 174 -13.33 -23.52 11.20
CA SER A 174 -12.28 -24.14 12.01
C SER A 174 -10.93 -23.54 11.64
N LEU A 175 -10.21 -23.04 12.65
CA LEU A 175 -8.80 -22.70 12.53
C LEU A 175 -7.96 -23.94 12.87
N PRO A 176 -6.85 -24.23 12.17
CA PRO A 176 -6.04 -25.39 12.51
C PRO A 176 -5.43 -25.23 13.92
N PRO A 177 -5.49 -26.27 14.78
CA PRO A 177 -5.12 -26.16 16.20
C PRO A 177 -3.65 -25.78 16.43
N ASP A 178 -2.75 -26.18 15.53
CA ASP A 178 -1.31 -25.92 15.61
C ASP A 178 -0.88 -24.65 14.84
N THR A 179 -1.83 -23.82 14.39
CA THR A 179 -1.50 -22.62 13.64
C THR A 179 -1.42 -21.40 14.56
N PRO A 180 -0.27 -20.71 14.62
CA PRO A 180 -0.18 -19.44 15.35
C PRO A 180 -1.19 -18.43 14.81
N ILE A 181 -1.90 -17.75 15.71
CA ILE A 181 -2.86 -16.70 15.36
C ILE A 181 -2.29 -15.35 15.79
N ILE A 182 -2.18 -14.41 14.85
CA ILE A 182 -1.81 -13.02 15.12
C ILE A 182 -3.08 -12.19 15.02
N ASP A 183 -3.63 -11.75 16.15
CA ASP A 183 -4.86 -10.97 16.16
C ASP A 183 -4.57 -9.46 16.14
N ASN A 184 -4.56 -8.88 14.93
CA ASN A 184 -4.34 -7.46 14.72
C ASN A 184 -5.63 -6.64 14.74
N ARG A 185 -6.81 -7.27 14.84
CA ARG A 185 -8.12 -6.59 14.87
C ARG A 185 -8.17 -5.49 15.93
N PHE A 186 -7.55 -5.72 17.08
CA PHE A 186 -7.58 -4.77 18.20
C PHE A 186 -6.29 -3.96 18.36
N ASN A 187 -5.26 -4.28 17.56
CA ASN A 187 -3.96 -3.66 17.67
C ASN A 187 -4.08 -2.24 17.08
N GLY A 188 -3.84 -1.22 17.91
CA GLY A 188 -4.14 0.19 17.63
C GLY A 188 -3.47 0.80 16.39
N LYS A 189 -2.66 0.02 15.66
CA LYS A 189 -2.11 0.37 14.35
C LYS A 189 -3.19 0.43 13.26
N SER A 190 -4.16 -0.50 13.27
CA SER A 190 -5.35 -0.46 12.38
C SER A 190 -6.40 0.57 12.84
N ARG A 191 -6.39 0.94 14.14
CA ARG A 191 -7.19 2.08 14.64
C ARG A 191 -6.78 3.42 14.05
N ARG A 192 -5.65 3.58 13.35
CA ARG A 192 -5.40 4.85 12.65
C ARG A 192 -6.32 5.02 11.44
N VAL A 193 -6.92 3.96 10.92
CA VAL A 193 -7.95 4.01 9.87
C VAL A 193 -9.35 3.95 10.49
N GLU A 194 -9.54 3.11 11.51
CA GLU A 194 -10.84 2.93 12.16
C GLU A 194 -11.21 4.05 13.14
N ARG A 195 -10.25 4.75 13.75
CA ARG A 195 -10.51 6.02 14.47
C ARG A 195 -10.80 7.18 13.49
N LEU A 196 -10.65 6.99 12.18
CA LEU A 196 -11.16 7.91 11.14
C LEU A 196 -12.58 7.52 10.68
N ALA A 197 -13.00 6.28 10.91
CA ALA A 197 -14.30 5.76 10.47
C ALA A 197 -15.35 5.64 11.61
N SER A 198 -14.90 5.36 12.83
CA SER A 198 -15.74 5.25 14.04
C SER A 198 -15.95 6.59 14.75
N ASP A 199 -15.23 7.63 14.36
CA ASP A 199 -15.39 8.98 14.88
C ASP A 199 -16.53 9.76 14.19
N LYS A 200 -17.67 9.07 14.01
CA LYS A 200 -18.95 9.69 13.61
C LYS A 200 -19.57 10.54 14.74
N GLY A 201 -18.87 10.70 15.88
CA GLY A 201 -19.36 11.43 17.05
C GLY A 201 -18.39 12.44 17.67
N SER A 202 -17.08 12.37 17.41
CA SER A 202 -16.12 13.38 17.89
C SER A 202 -15.05 13.70 16.87
N GLY A 203 -15.43 13.79 15.58
CA GLY A 203 -14.54 13.99 14.44
C GLY A 203 -13.39 14.94 14.75
N SER A 204 -12.23 14.36 15.07
CA SER A 204 -10.99 15.11 15.09
C SER A 204 -10.79 15.62 13.65
N PRO A 205 -10.74 16.96 13.43
CA PRO A 205 -10.65 17.57 12.10
C PRO A 205 -9.52 16.99 11.23
N THR A 206 -8.51 16.41 11.90
CA THR A 206 -7.39 15.63 11.41
C THR A 206 -7.69 14.53 10.42
N SER A 207 -8.80 13.83 10.61
CA SER A 207 -9.13 12.67 9.80
C SER A 207 -9.78 13.05 8.47
N LEU A 208 -10.57 14.13 8.49
CA LEU A 208 -11.45 14.48 7.39
C LEU A 208 -10.66 15.10 6.24
N LEU A 209 -9.79 16.07 6.52
CA LEU A 209 -9.04 16.79 5.49
C LEU A 209 -8.15 15.83 4.67
N VAL A 210 -7.40 14.95 5.35
CA VAL A 210 -6.53 13.97 4.68
C VAL A 210 -7.32 12.96 3.85
N ASN A 211 -8.47 12.50 4.36
CA ASN A 211 -9.32 11.55 3.65
C ASN A 211 -9.95 12.19 2.40
N GLU A 212 -10.52 13.38 2.53
CA GLU A 212 -11.10 14.12 1.41
C GLU A 212 -10.03 14.50 0.37
N ALA A 213 -8.83 14.87 0.80
CA ALA A 213 -7.69 15.08 -0.10
C ALA A 213 -7.27 13.80 -0.84
N SER A 214 -7.31 12.64 -0.17
CA SER A 214 -7.04 11.33 -0.80
C SER A 214 -8.10 10.97 -1.85
N LYS A 215 -9.38 11.20 -1.56
CA LYS A 215 -10.48 10.99 -2.52
C LYS A 215 -10.37 11.90 -3.72
N MET A 216 -10.07 13.19 -3.49
CA MET A 216 -9.81 14.17 -4.55
C MET A 216 -8.67 13.69 -5.45
N GLN A 217 -7.55 13.23 -4.87
CA GLN A 217 -6.43 12.69 -5.64
C GLN A 217 -6.88 11.49 -6.49
N ALA A 218 -7.57 10.51 -5.92
CA ALA A 218 -8.03 9.34 -6.64
C ALA A 218 -9.00 9.71 -7.78
N ALA A 219 -9.94 10.62 -7.54
CA ALA A 219 -10.85 11.13 -8.56
C ALA A 219 -10.10 11.86 -9.68
N TYR A 220 -9.10 12.67 -9.34
CA TYR A 220 -8.29 13.36 -10.33
C TYR A 220 -7.48 12.37 -11.20
N MET A 221 -6.81 11.40 -10.56
CA MET A 221 -5.98 10.40 -11.22
C MET A 221 -6.78 9.47 -12.14
N THR A 222 -8.02 9.12 -11.77
CA THR A 222 -8.88 8.26 -12.60
C THR A 222 -9.39 8.94 -13.87
N THR A 223 -9.48 10.28 -13.88
CA THR A 223 -9.91 11.02 -15.08
C THR A 223 -8.79 11.22 -16.10
N GLY A 224 -7.53 11.08 -15.70
CA GLY A 224 -6.36 11.17 -16.57
C GLY A 224 -6.04 9.85 -17.27
N ARG A 225 -6.90 9.42 -18.20
CA ARG A 225 -6.60 8.32 -19.13
C ARG A 225 -5.43 8.73 -20.06
N PHE A 226 -4.18 8.52 -19.64
CA PHE A 226 -3.09 8.15 -20.55
C PHE A 226 -2.01 7.39 -19.77
N PRO A 227 -1.86 6.07 -19.99
CA PRO A 227 -0.66 5.36 -19.57
C PRO A 227 0.52 5.90 -20.40
N GLY A 228 1.41 6.70 -19.80
CA GLY A 228 2.70 7.05 -20.41
C GLY A 228 3.16 8.51 -20.28
N THR A 229 2.31 9.45 -19.90
CA THR A 229 2.76 10.84 -19.65
C THR A 229 2.98 11.06 -18.17
N SER A 230 4.24 11.14 -17.75
CA SER A 230 4.59 11.59 -16.40
C SER A 230 4.05 13.00 -16.20
N LYS A 231 3.01 13.15 -15.38
CA LYS A 231 2.50 14.46 -14.95
C LYS A 231 3.62 15.13 -14.14
N SER A 232 3.87 16.42 -14.40
CA SER A 232 4.86 17.15 -13.60
C SER A 232 4.40 17.19 -12.13
N SER A 233 5.37 17.27 -11.22
CA SER A 233 5.15 17.37 -9.76
C SER A 233 4.44 18.67 -9.31
N ASP A 234 3.96 19.47 -10.26
CA ASP A 234 3.31 20.77 -10.04
C ASP A 234 2.03 20.90 -10.89
N GLU A 235 1.48 19.78 -11.36
CA GLU A 235 0.24 19.80 -12.14
C GLU A 235 -0.94 20.23 -11.26
N ILE A 236 -1.62 21.29 -11.70
CA ILE A 236 -2.76 21.88 -11.00
C ILE A 236 -3.96 20.94 -11.08
N ILE A 237 -4.53 20.60 -9.93
CA ILE A 237 -5.79 19.87 -9.82
C ILE A 237 -6.94 20.87 -10.07
N PRO A 238 -7.80 20.65 -11.07
CA PRO A 238 -8.91 21.55 -11.35
C PRO A 238 -9.87 21.68 -10.17
N GLU A 239 -10.44 22.88 -9.98
CA GLU A 239 -11.36 23.21 -8.87
C GLU A 239 -12.56 22.25 -8.76
N ARG A 240 -13.05 21.71 -9.87
CA ARG A 240 -14.16 20.74 -9.88
C ARG A 240 -13.90 19.45 -9.06
N TYR A 241 -12.66 19.16 -8.70
CA TYR A 241 -12.31 18.02 -7.85
C TYR A 241 -12.17 18.39 -6.38
N TRP A 242 -12.15 19.68 -6.04
CA TRP A 242 -11.88 20.14 -4.69
C TRP A 242 -13.12 19.88 -3.81
N PRO A 243 -13.01 19.07 -2.75
CA PRO A 243 -14.11 18.90 -1.81
C PRO A 243 -14.26 20.16 -0.94
N ASP A 244 -15.41 20.30 -0.27
CA ASP A 244 -15.71 21.45 0.60
C ASP A 244 -14.63 21.69 1.67
N SER A 245 -14.01 20.62 2.19
CA SER A 245 -12.92 20.72 3.16
C SER A 245 -11.67 21.40 2.59
N ILE A 246 -11.41 21.26 1.28
CA ILE A 246 -10.33 21.95 0.59
C ILE A 246 -10.75 23.39 0.28
N HIS A 247 -11.98 23.63 -0.17
CA HIS A 247 -12.51 24.99 -0.34
C HIS A 247 -12.48 25.82 0.96
N ALA A 248 -12.71 25.18 2.11
CA ALA A 248 -12.66 25.82 3.43
C ALA A 248 -11.26 26.39 3.76
N LEU A 249 -10.19 25.84 3.16
CA LEU A 249 -8.83 26.37 3.28
C LEU A 249 -8.61 27.64 2.44
N LYS A 250 -9.59 28.06 1.62
CA LYS A 250 -9.49 29.20 0.69
C LYS A 250 -8.26 29.12 -0.23
N PRO A 251 -8.10 28.02 -1.00
CA PRO A 251 -7.00 27.86 -1.94
C PRO A 251 -7.02 28.91 -3.05
N ILE A 252 -5.84 29.36 -3.45
CA ILE A 252 -5.59 30.03 -4.73
C ILE A 252 -5.39 28.97 -5.82
N ARG A 253 -4.66 27.90 -5.49
CA ARG A 253 -4.50 26.71 -6.33
C ARG A 253 -4.21 25.47 -5.50
N VAL A 254 -4.48 24.31 -6.09
CA VAL A 254 -4.17 23.00 -5.52
C VAL A 254 -3.40 22.19 -6.56
N TYR A 255 -2.30 21.56 -6.18
CA TYR A 255 -1.51 20.70 -7.07
C TYR A 255 -1.00 19.45 -6.36
N MET A 256 -0.54 18.46 -7.13
CA MET A 256 0.07 17.25 -6.58
C MET A 256 1.59 17.38 -6.52
N HIS A 257 2.20 17.14 -5.36
CA HIS A 257 3.65 17.07 -5.19
C HIS A 257 4.06 15.71 -4.59
N LEU A 258 4.81 14.90 -5.36
CA LEU A 258 5.23 13.55 -4.95
C LEU A 258 4.07 12.69 -4.39
N SER A 259 2.93 12.70 -5.08
CA SER A 259 1.70 12.03 -4.65
C SER A 259 1.07 12.55 -3.34
N ASN A 260 1.46 13.73 -2.89
CA ASN A 260 0.79 14.48 -1.82
C ASN A 260 -0.02 15.64 -2.41
N ILE A 261 -0.88 16.24 -1.60
CA ILE A 261 -1.67 17.41 -2.01
C ILE A 261 -1.06 18.68 -1.41
N VAL A 262 -0.85 19.68 -2.26
CA VAL A 262 -0.41 21.02 -1.85
C VAL A 262 -1.54 22.00 -2.12
N VAL A 263 -1.94 22.72 -1.07
CA VAL A 263 -3.00 23.72 -1.09
C VAL A 263 -2.35 25.08 -0.88
N VAL A 264 -2.16 25.83 -1.96
CA VAL A 264 -1.55 27.18 -1.91
C VAL A 264 -2.60 28.17 -1.45
N GLN A 265 -2.32 28.89 -0.36
CA GLN A 265 -3.21 29.90 0.21
C GLN A 265 -2.67 31.32 0.03
N ARG A 266 -1.34 31.47 -0.13
CA ARG A 266 -0.68 32.74 -0.42
C ARG A 266 0.46 32.53 -1.41
N GLU A 267 0.68 33.51 -2.27
CA GLU A 267 1.80 33.55 -3.19
C GLU A 267 2.28 35.00 -3.33
N GLY A 268 3.59 35.23 -3.22
CA GLY A 268 4.20 36.55 -3.37
C GLY A 268 5.71 36.52 -3.18
N ASN A 269 6.43 37.46 -3.81
CA ASN A 269 7.89 37.56 -3.73
C ASN A 269 8.63 36.25 -4.05
N GLY A 270 8.11 35.46 -5.00
CA GLY A 270 8.69 34.16 -5.35
C GLY A 270 8.53 33.09 -4.27
N VAL A 271 7.59 33.24 -3.33
CA VAL A 271 7.31 32.25 -2.29
C VAL A 271 5.83 31.88 -2.29
N GLU A 272 5.54 30.58 -2.27
CA GLU A 272 4.22 30.03 -1.96
C GLU A 272 4.13 29.68 -0.48
N GLU A 273 2.94 29.85 0.10
CA GLU A 273 2.63 29.37 1.44
C GLU A 273 1.23 28.74 1.49
N GLY A 274 1.03 27.76 2.37
CA GLY A 274 -0.27 27.13 2.58
C GLY A 274 -0.19 25.82 3.34
N LYS A 275 -1.04 24.85 2.97
CA LYS A 275 -1.09 23.52 3.57
C LYS A 275 -0.49 22.44 2.67
N TYR A 276 0.35 21.59 3.25
CA TYR A 276 0.86 20.36 2.66
C TYR A 276 0.16 19.19 3.33
N ILE A 277 -0.61 18.42 2.56
CA ILE A 277 -1.43 17.31 3.08
C ILE A 277 -0.75 16.01 2.66
N PRO A 278 0.03 15.37 3.56
CA PRO A 278 0.68 14.11 3.26
C PRO A 278 -0.38 13.01 3.12
N LEU A 279 -0.34 12.32 1.99
CA LEU A 279 -1.26 11.20 1.74
C LEU A 279 -0.61 9.89 2.17
N LEU A 280 -1.43 8.96 2.70
CA LEU A 280 -0.96 7.70 3.31
C LEU A 280 -0.12 6.81 2.37
N ILE A 281 -0.28 6.99 1.06
CA ILE A 281 0.45 6.22 0.05
C ILE A 281 1.81 6.82 -0.32
N SER A 282 2.10 8.06 0.11
CA SER A 282 3.39 8.70 -0.12
C SER A 282 4.35 8.38 1.03
N SER A 283 5.43 7.66 0.72
CA SER A 283 6.54 7.49 1.65
C SER A 283 7.45 8.72 1.74
N SER A 284 7.21 9.74 0.91
CA SER A 284 8.13 10.86 0.72
C SER A 284 7.52 12.16 1.24
N LEU A 285 8.20 12.78 2.19
CA LEU A 285 8.04 14.20 2.54
C LEU A 285 9.25 14.95 1.95
N PRO A 286 9.08 16.16 1.39
CA PRO A 286 10.21 16.95 0.95
C PRO A 286 11.15 17.21 2.12
N GLY A 287 12.42 16.89 1.91
CA GLY A 287 13.47 17.22 2.87
C GLY A 287 13.78 18.73 2.81
N PRO A 288 14.31 19.32 3.89
CA PRO A 288 14.78 20.69 3.85
C PRO A 288 15.75 20.90 2.68
N GLY A 289 15.37 21.75 1.72
CA GLY A 289 16.22 22.16 0.60
C GLY A 289 16.19 21.30 -0.67
N SER A 290 15.46 20.18 -0.73
CA SER A 290 15.42 19.36 -1.97
C SER A 290 14.62 20.05 -3.08
N ASP A 291 13.42 20.54 -2.73
CA ASP A 291 12.42 21.02 -3.71
C ASP A 291 11.89 22.42 -3.39
N GLY A 292 12.63 23.16 -2.56
CA GLY A 292 12.29 24.50 -2.09
C GLY A 292 11.28 24.54 -0.94
N PHE A 293 10.72 23.40 -0.53
CA PHE A 293 9.77 23.30 0.57
C PHE A 293 10.46 23.41 1.94
N THR A 294 9.80 24.11 2.85
CA THR A 294 10.02 24.09 4.30
C THR A 294 8.69 23.75 4.94
N LEU A 295 8.62 22.60 5.62
CA LEU A 295 7.42 22.13 6.30
C LEU A 295 7.51 22.40 7.79
N THR A 296 6.44 22.93 8.36
CA THR A 296 6.27 23.13 9.81
C THR A 296 5.00 22.43 10.25
N GLN A 297 5.08 21.71 11.38
CA GLN A 297 3.93 21.00 11.92
C GLN A 297 2.81 21.98 12.20
N SER A 298 1.59 21.68 11.71
CA SER A 298 0.47 22.59 11.90
C SER A 298 -0.04 22.54 13.34
N GLU A 299 -0.34 23.71 13.91
CA GLU A 299 -0.92 23.84 15.26
C GLU A 299 -2.33 23.22 15.36
N VAL A 300 -3.04 23.16 14.22
CA VAL A 300 -4.44 22.72 14.14
C VAL A 300 -4.59 21.20 14.27
N GLY A 301 -3.48 20.46 14.24
CA GLY A 301 -3.48 19.01 14.37
C GLY A 301 -4.20 18.29 13.25
N ASP A 302 -4.60 18.98 12.16
CA ASP A 302 -5.49 18.49 11.10
C ASP A 302 -4.85 17.49 10.11
N GLY A 303 -3.66 16.97 10.45
CA GLY A 303 -2.94 16.01 9.63
C GLY A 303 -2.23 16.66 8.44
N SER A 304 -2.40 17.97 8.24
CA SER A 304 -1.62 18.77 7.32
C SER A 304 -0.41 19.41 8.01
N MET A 305 0.51 19.91 7.20
CA MET A 305 1.64 20.72 7.63
C MET A 305 1.52 22.09 6.99
N ASP A 306 1.89 23.14 7.71
CA ASP A 306 2.09 24.43 7.08
C ASP A 306 3.36 24.34 6.22
N PHE A 307 3.33 24.91 5.02
CA PHE A 307 4.51 24.96 4.16
C PHE A 307 4.85 26.36 3.70
N LYS A 308 6.12 26.55 3.41
CA LYS A 308 6.64 27.60 2.52
C LYS A 308 7.42 26.95 1.40
N ARG A 309 7.28 27.44 0.17
CA ARG A 309 8.06 26.95 -0.98
C ARG A 309 8.66 28.12 -1.73
N ALA A 310 9.99 28.16 -1.84
CA ALA A 310 10.66 29.11 -2.74
C ALA A 310 10.47 28.65 -4.19
N LEU A 311 9.87 29.49 -5.02
CA LEU A 311 9.75 29.28 -6.45
C LEU A 311 11.10 29.55 -7.11
N LYS A 312 11.58 28.60 -7.93
CA LYS A 312 12.77 28.85 -8.75
C LYS A 312 12.43 29.95 -9.76
N GLU A 313 13.25 31.00 -9.82
CA GLU A 313 13.14 31.97 -10.91
C GLU A 313 13.26 31.20 -12.22
N VAL A 314 12.19 31.19 -13.01
CA VAL A 314 12.25 30.65 -14.37
C VAL A 314 13.19 31.57 -15.12
N SER A 315 14.44 31.13 -15.30
CA SER A 315 15.44 31.85 -16.08
C SER A 315 14.83 32.09 -17.46
N LYS A 316 14.47 33.34 -17.74
CA LYS A 316 13.87 33.77 -19.00
C LYS A 316 14.85 33.61 -20.15
#